data_AF-A0A351WSN9-F1
#
_entry.id   AF-A0A351WSN9-F1
#
_cell.length_a   1.000
_cell.length_b   1.000
_cell.length_c   1.000
_cell.angle_alpha   90.00
_cell.angle_beta   90.00
_cell.angle_gamma   90.00
#
_symmetry.space_group_name_H-M   'P 1'
#
loop_
_entity.id
_entity.type
_entity.pdbx_description
1 polymer ?
#
loop_
_entity_poly.entity_id
_entity_poly.type
_entity_poly.pdbx_seq_one_letter_code
_entity_poly.pdbx_strand_id
1 'polypeptide(L)'
;MALPPLKLEKATAGSDLYKELLIKADLSIDGVNYDPTALKKLQDIDHQEQVHGGFEMDLETHVGTEFPSGFILPNGLKSPFKWSRKSNYSVGYENGQFVLVHKGNTLFPISFFKSPKYYSQLSSDG
;
A
#
# COMPACT_ATOMS: atom_id res chain seq x y z
N MET A 1 28.32 -1.52 9.92
CA MET A 1 28.61 -2.37 8.74
C MET A 1 27.81 -1.79 7.59
N ALA A 2 28.46 -1.02 6.70
CA ALA A 2 27.79 -0.40 5.56
C ALA A 2 27.74 -1.40 4.39
N LEU A 3 26.56 -1.55 3.80
CA LEU A 3 26.36 -2.39 2.61
C LEU A 3 27.10 -1.76 1.41
N PRO A 4 27.79 -2.56 0.58
CA PRO A 4 28.51 -2.04 -0.57
C PRO A 4 27.54 -1.52 -1.65
N PRO A 5 27.91 -0.46 -2.40
CA PRO A 5 27.10 0.02 -3.52
C PRO A 5 27.20 -0.96 -4.70
N LEU A 6 26.07 -1.50 -5.14
CA LEU A 6 25.99 -2.45 -6.24
C LEU A 6 25.86 -1.73 -7.58
N LYS A 7 26.80 -2.00 -8.49
CA LYS A 7 26.76 -1.59 -9.90
C LYS A 7 25.59 -2.28 -10.60
N LEU A 8 24.52 -1.54 -10.91
CA LEU A 8 23.45 -2.01 -11.79
C LEU A 8 23.92 -1.89 -13.25
N GLU A 9 24.47 -2.98 -13.80
CA GLU A 9 24.52 -3.13 -15.26
C GLU A 9 23.44 -4.12 -15.71
N LYS A 10 22.60 -3.62 -16.64
CA LYS A 10 21.54 -4.28 -17.42
C LYS A 10 20.14 -4.31 -16.79
N ALA A 11 19.29 -3.42 -17.32
CA ALA A 11 17.83 -3.47 -17.19
C ALA A 11 17.30 -4.83 -17.68
N THR A 12 16.86 -5.64 -16.73
CA THR A 12 16.08 -6.88 -16.93
C THR A 12 14.93 -6.83 -15.92
N ALA A 13 13.87 -7.61 -16.11
CA ALA A 13 12.72 -7.66 -15.19
C ALA A 13 13.11 -7.83 -13.70
N GLY A 14 14.29 -8.41 -13.42
CA GLY A 14 14.87 -8.46 -12.07
C GLY A 14 15.24 -7.10 -11.48
N SER A 15 15.58 -6.10 -12.29
CA SER A 15 15.94 -4.75 -11.81
C SER A 15 14.74 -3.93 -11.34
N ASP A 16 13.59 -4.05 -11.99
CA ASP A 16 12.37 -3.32 -11.58
C ASP A 16 11.66 -4.00 -10.42
N LEU A 17 11.60 -5.34 -10.41
CA LEU A 17 11.14 -6.10 -9.25
C LEU A 17 12.03 -5.84 -8.03
N TYR A 18 13.35 -5.71 -8.21
CA TYR A 18 14.27 -5.38 -7.13
C TYR A 18 14.01 -3.98 -6.57
N LYS A 19 13.72 -2.97 -7.42
CA LYS A 19 13.31 -1.64 -6.95
C LYS A 19 12.02 -1.71 -6.15
N GLU A 20 11.01 -2.45 -6.63
CA GLU A 20 9.76 -2.63 -5.89
C GLU A 20 9.98 -3.34 -4.54
N LEU A 21 10.90 -4.30 -4.49
CA LEU A 21 11.24 -4.99 -3.25
C LEU A 21 11.87 -4.04 -2.22
N LEU A 22 12.76 -3.14 -2.67
CA LEU A 22 13.33 -2.10 -1.81
C LEU A 22 12.24 -1.14 -1.30
N ILE A 23 11.36 -0.68 -2.19
CA ILE A 23 10.23 0.17 -1.81
C ILE A 23 9.32 -0.54 -0.81
N LYS A 24 9.03 -1.83 -1.02
CA LYS A 24 8.23 -2.63 -0.09
C LYS A 24 8.92 -2.74 1.29
N ALA A 25 10.24 -2.90 1.31
CA ALA A 25 10.99 -2.94 2.56
C ALA A 25 10.84 -1.62 3.33
N ASP A 26 11.00 -0.48 2.64
CA ASP A 26 10.80 0.85 3.24
C ASP A 26 9.36 1.03 3.75
N LEU A 27 8.35 0.72 2.93
CA LEU A 27 6.93 0.80 3.30
C LEU A 27 6.60 -0.07 4.52
N SER A 28 7.30 -1.19 4.70
CA SER A 28 7.08 -2.08 5.84
C SER A 28 7.57 -1.49 7.17
N ILE A 29 8.54 -0.55 7.10
CA ILE A 29 9.21 0.11 8.24
C ILE A 29 8.58 1.49 8.49
N ASP A 30 8.54 2.34 7.46
CA ASP A 30 8.14 3.75 7.57
C ASP A 30 6.63 3.96 7.41
N GLY A 31 5.92 2.93 6.93
CA GLY A 31 4.51 3.00 6.59
C GLY A 31 4.25 3.87 5.36
N VAL A 32 2.99 4.27 5.21
CA VAL A 32 2.52 5.06 4.08
C VAL A 32 1.53 6.12 4.58
N ASN A 33 1.61 7.31 4.02
CA ASN A 33 0.64 8.37 4.23
C ASN A 33 -0.45 8.30 3.14
N TYR A 34 -1.46 9.17 3.22
CA TYR A 34 -2.50 9.25 2.20
C TYR A 34 -2.85 10.70 1.87
N ASP A 35 -3.26 10.92 0.63
CA ASP A 35 -3.98 12.13 0.22
C ASP A 35 -5.47 11.98 0.59
N PRO A 36 -6.08 12.90 1.35
CA PRO A 36 -7.51 12.86 1.67
C PRO A 36 -8.43 12.72 0.46
N THR A 37 -8.05 13.28 -0.68
CA THR A 37 -8.83 13.13 -1.93
C THR A 37 -8.77 11.71 -2.46
N ALA A 38 -7.61 11.04 -2.36
CA ALA A 38 -7.45 9.64 -2.72
C ALA A 38 -8.26 8.74 -1.78
N LEU A 39 -8.26 9.01 -0.47
CA LEU A 39 -9.07 8.23 0.48
C LEU A 39 -10.57 8.31 0.16
N LYS A 40 -11.08 9.49 -0.19
CA LYS A 40 -12.47 9.62 -0.63
C LYS A 40 -12.77 8.79 -1.88
N LYS A 41 -11.82 8.72 -2.82
CA LYS A 41 -11.94 7.89 -4.02
C LYS A 41 -11.82 6.40 -3.74
N LEU A 42 -11.14 6.00 -2.66
CA LEU A 42 -11.04 4.61 -2.26
C LEU A 42 -12.40 4.06 -1.83
N GLN A 43 -13.22 4.88 -1.18
CA GLN A 43 -14.59 4.52 -0.79
C GLN A 43 -15.51 4.25 -1.99
N ASP A 44 -15.16 4.73 -3.19
CA ASP A 44 -15.93 4.50 -4.42
C ASP A 44 -15.63 3.12 -5.07
N ILE A 45 -14.65 2.36 -4.55
CA ILE A 45 -14.20 1.08 -5.14
C ILE A 45 -14.27 -0.09 -4.15
N ASP A 46 -14.44 -1.30 -4.69
CA ASP A 46 -14.28 -2.54 -3.91
C ASP A 46 -12.84 -2.69 -3.45
N HIS A 47 -12.63 -2.66 -2.14
CA HIS A 47 -11.36 -2.89 -1.48
C HIS A 47 -11.59 -3.60 -0.14
N GLN A 48 -10.60 -4.35 0.30
CA GLN A 48 -10.61 -4.98 1.61
C GLN A 48 -10.26 -3.94 2.67
N GLU A 49 -11.16 -3.71 3.61
CA GLU A 49 -10.93 -2.87 4.79
C GLU A 49 -9.94 -3.51 5.76
N GLN A 50 -9.26 -2.67 6.53
CA GLN A 50 -8.37 -3.09 7.59
C GLN A 50 -9.19 -3.47 8.83
N VAL A 51 -9.17 -4.76 9.19
CA VAL A 51 -9.85 -5.28 10.39
C VAL A 51 -8.80 -5.65 11.43
N HIS A 52 -8.83 -5.00 12.59
CA HIS A 52 -7.89 -5.21 13.68
C HIS A 52 -8.43 -6.18 14.73
N GLY A 53 -7.86 -7.38 14.77
CA GLY A 53 -8.18 -8.42 15.76
C GLY A 53 -7.38 -8.27 17.05
N GLY A 54 -7.46 -7.12 17.72
CA GLY A 54 -6.81 -6.88 19.02
C GLY A 54 -5.37 -6.33 18.96
N PHE A 55 -4.83 -6.06 17.77
CA PHE A 55 -3.55 -5.39 17.57
C PHE A 55 -3.67 -4.36 16.45
N GLU A 56 -3.12 -3.17 16.69
CA GLU A 56 -2.97 -2.12 15.67
C GLU A 56 -1.57 -2.23 15.06
N MET A 57 -1.51 -2.29 13.73
CA MET A 57 -0.24 -2.40 12.99
C MET A 57 0.16 -1.09 12.31
N ASP A 58 -0.69 -0.07 12.38
CA ASP A 58 -0.36 1.29 12.01
C ASP A 58 0.61 1.92 12.99
N LEU A 59 1.39 2.86 12.48
CA LEU A 59 2.33 3.64 13.29
C LEU A 59 1.62 4.76 14.04
N GLU A 60 0.36 5.04 13.70
CA GLU A 60 -0.47 6.09 14.28
C GLU A 60 -1.92 5.62 14.49
N THR A 61 -2.58 6.15 15.52
CA THR A 61 -3.99 5.85 15.83
C THR A 61 -4.93 6.54 14.84
N HIS A 62 -5.75 5.77 14.12
CA HIS A 62 -6.63 6.25 13.05
C HIS A 62 -8.14 6.22 13.37
N VAL A 63 -8.51 6.50 14.63
CA VAL A 63 -9.92 6.49 15.05
C VAL A 63 -10.80 7.32 14.09
N GLY A 64 -11.82 6.68 13.52
CA GLY A 64 -12.79 7.30 12.62
C GLY A 64 -12.36 7.39 11.15
N THR A 65 -11.24 6.77 10.76
CA THR A 65 -10.81 6.66 9.37
C THR A 65 -10.71 5.20 8.96
N GLU A 66 -11.44 4.80 7.92
CA GLU A 66 -11.34 3.45 7.35
C GLU A 66 -10.20 3.39 6.35
N PHE A 67 -9.23 2.52 6.61
CA PHE A 67 -8.08 2.30 5.72
C PHE A 67 -8.19 0.95 5.02
N PRO A 68 -7.58 0.82 3.83
CA PRO A 68 -7.49 -0.47 3.16
C PRO A 68 -6.53 -1.39 3.92
N SER A 69 -6.73 -2.69 3.83
CA SER A 69 -5.80 -3.67 4.41
C SER A 69 -4.41 -3.62 3.76
N GLY A 70 -4.34 -3.27 2.49
CA GLY A 70 -3.09 -3.19 1.73
C GLY A 70 -3.29 -2.99 0.24
N PHE A 71 -2.16 -2.92 -0.46
CA PHE A 71 -2.12 -2.67 -1.90
C PHE A 71 -1.06 -3.53 -2.59
N ILE A 72 -1.17 -3.60 -3.91
CA ILE A 72 -0.40 -4.43 -4.82
C ILE A 72 0.40 -3.47 -5.71
N LEU A 73 1.72 -3.65 -5.71
CA LEU A 73 2.66 -2.96 -6.59
C LEU A 73 2.56 -3.51 -8.02
N PRO A 74 3.03 -2.79 -9.05
CA PRO A 74 2.85 -3.16 -10.46
C PRO A 74 3.26 -4.58 -10.82
N ASN A 75 4.34 -5.10 -10.23
CA ASN A 75 4.81 -6.47 -10.48
C ASN A 75 4.22 -7.51 -9.52
N GLY A 76 3.13 -7.19 -8.81
CA GLY A 76 2.35 -8.13 -8.00
C GLY A 76 2.81 -8.26 -6.54
N LEU A 77 3.85 -7.52 -6.12
CA LEU A 77 4.26 -7.49 -4.73
C LEU A 77 3.17 -6.86 -3.87
N LYS A 78 2.80 -7.55 -2.79
CA LYS A 78 1.78 -7.08 -1.85
C LYS A 78 2.43 -6.32 -0.70
N SER A 79 1.93 -5.14 -0.38
CA SER A 79 2.35 -4.36 0.78
C SER A 79 1.16 -4.16 1.72
N PRO A 80 1.32 -4.39 3.03
CA PRO A 80 0.31 -3.95 3.99
C PRO A 80 0.20 -2.43 3.95
N PHE A 81 -1.00 -1.90 4.18
CA PHE A 81 -1.17 -0.48 4.44
C PHE A 81 -0.90 -0.27 5.93
N LYS A 82 0.17 0.46 6.25
CA LYS A 82 0.49 0.85 7.62
C LYS A 82 0.50 2.35 7.67
N TRP A 83 -0.50 2.95 8.30
CA TRP A 83 -0.61 4.40 8.25
C TRP A 83 0.49 5.10 9.05
N SER A 84 1.06 6.15 8.46
CA SER A 84 2.09 7.02 9.04
C SER A 84 2.07 8.39 8.37
N ARG A 85 1.72 9.45 9.12
CA ARG A 85 1.69 10.83 8.60
C ARG A 85 3.09 11.34 8.26
N LYS A 86 4.12 10.76 8.90
CA LYS A 86 5.53 11.11 8.70
C LYS A 86 6.18 10.34 7.54
N SER A 87 5.49 9.39 6.93
CA SER A 87 6.05 8.64 5.81
C SER A 87 6.36 9.56 4.63
N ASN A 88 7.50 9.32 3.99
CA ASN A 88 7.86 9.95 2.72
C ASN A 88 7.06 9.37 1.54
N TYR A 89 6.38 8.26 1.76
CA TYR A 89 5.49 7.63 0.79
C TYR A 89 4.05 8.04 1.07
N SER A 90 3.30 8.35 0.03
CA SER A 90 1.86 8.60 0.13
C SER A 90 1.08 7.92 -0.99
N VAL A 91 -0.15 7.53 -0.70
CA VAL A 91 -1.12 7.12 -1.71
C VAL A 91 -1.81 8.36 -2.27
N GLY A 92 -1.69 8.56 -3.58
CA GLY A 92 -2.36 9.61 -4.34
C GLY A 92 -3.39 9.06 -5.32
N TYR A 93 -4.10 9.96 -6.00
CA TYR A 93 -5.05 9.64 -7.05
C TYR A 93 -4.85 10.57 -8.25
N GLU A 94 -4.35 10.03 -9.36
CA GLU A 94 -3.99 10.78 -10.56
C GLU A 94 -4.56 10.07 -11.80
N ASN A 95 -5.12 10.83 -12.74
CA ASN A 95 -5.64 10.31 -14.02
C ASN A 95 -6.61 9.12 -13.88
N GLY A 96 -7.43 9.10 -12.82
CA GLY A 96 -8.40 8.03 -12.57
C GLY A 96 -7.80 6.77 -11.92
N GLN A 97 -6.54 6.79 -11.52
CA GLN A 97 -5.84 5.64 -10.92
C GLN A 97 -5.20 6.03 -9.59
N PHE A 98 -5.09 5.05 -8.70
CA PHE A 98 -4.30 5.20 -7.48
C PHE A 98 -2.83 5.05 -7.80
N VAL A 99 -2.01 5.91 -7.20
CA VAL A 99 -0.58 5.93 -7.43
C VAL A 99 0.18 5.97 -6.11
N LEU A 100 1.35 5.33 -6.08
CA LEU A 100 2.31 5.52 -5.01
C LEU A 100 3.17 6.75 -5.33
N VAL A 101 3.22 7.69 -4.39
CA VAL A 101 4.00 8.92 -4.47
C VAL A 101 5.12 8.84 -3.46
N HIS A 102 6.33 9.28 -3.82
CA HIS A 102 7.46 9.38 -2.90
C HIS A 102 8.05 10.79 -2.97
N LYS A 103 8.01 11.52 -1.85
CA LYS A 103 8.48 12.91 -1.72
C LYS A 103 7.91 13.83 -2.81
N GLY A 104 6.63 13.66 -3.13
CA GLY A 104 5.91 14.45 -4.14
C GLY A 104 6.10 13.99 -5.59
N ASN A 105 6.90 12.94 -5.84
CA ASN A 105 7.05 12.38 -7.18
C ASN A 105 6.22 11.10 -7.32
N THR A 106 5.35 11.05 -8.33
CA THR A 106 4.59 9.86 -8.69
C THR A 106 5.54 8.76 -9.16
N LEU A 107 5.48 7.59 -8.51
CA LEU A 107 6.31 6.44 -8.85
C LEU A 107 5.61 5.54 -9.87
N PHE A 108 4.49 4.94 -9.48
CA PHE A 108 3.75 3.98 -10.31
C PHE A 108 2.31 3.78 -9.80
N PRO A 109 1.41 3.26 -10.64
CA PRO A 109 0.06 2.90 -10.22
C PRO A 109 0.05 1.72 -9.25
N ILE A 110 -0.92 1.72 -8.34
CA ILE A 110 -1.18 0.65 -7.38
C ILE A 110 -2.63 0.17 -7.47
N SER A 111 -2.89 -1.02 -6.96
CA SER A 111 -4.25 -1.54 -6.80
C SER A 111 -4.46 -2.08 -5.39
N PHE A 112 -5.67 -2.04 -4.86
CA PHE A 112 -5.95 -2.51 -3.51
C PHE A 112 -6.33 -3.98 -3.48
N PHE A 113 -6.17 -4.61 -2.31
CA PHE A 113 -6.74 -5.94 -2.09
C PHE A 113 -8.25 -5.86 -2.25
N LYS A 114 -8.85 -6.84 -2.92
CA LYS A 114 -10.30 -6.94 -3.05
C LYS A 114 -10.90 -7.60 -1.83
N SER A 115 -12.12 -7.24 -1.48
CA SER A 115 -12.85 -7.93 -0.41
C SER A 115 -12.99 -9.42 -0.72
N PRO A 116 -12.64 -10.31 0.22
CA PRO A 116 -12.85 -11.75 0.04
C PRO A 116 -14.35 -12.05 -0.16
N LYS A 117 -14.69 -12.84 -1.18
CA LYS A 117 -16.10 -13.12 -1.55
C LYS A 117 -16.92 -13.69 -0.41
N TYR A 118 -16.31 -14.48 0.47
CA TYR A 118 -17.00 -15.12 1.58
C TYR A 118 -17.45 -14.11 2.67
N TYR A 119 -16.96 -12.86 2.68
CA TYR A 119 -17.50 -11.82 3.57
C TYR A 119 -18.96 -11.47 3.26
N SER A 120 -19.39 -11.70 2.01
CA SER A 120 -20.79 -11.51 1.58
C SER A 120 -21.65 -12.77 1.75
N GLN A 121 -21.08 -13.86 2.30
CA GLN A 121 -21.77 -15.13 2.47
C GLN A 121 -22.12 -15.33 3.93
N LEU A 122 -23.31 -15.90 4.18
CA LEU A 122 -23.71 -16.36 5.50
C LEU A 122 -23.28 -17.82 5.66
N SER A 123 -22.81 -18.20 6.84
CA SER A 123 -22.70 -19.62 7.17
C SER A 123 -24.10 -20.25 7.21
N SER A 124 -24.18 -21.57 7.05
CA SER A 124 -25.46 -22.29 7.10
C SER A 124 -26.15 -22.20 8.47
N ASP A 125 -25.40 -21.86 9.51
CA ASP A 125 -25.81 -21.83 10.92
C ASP A 125 -25.93 -20.42 11.53
N GLY A 126 -25.48 -19.37 10.83
CA GLY A 126 -25.60 -17.98 11.26
C GLY A 126 -24.47 -17.51 12.18
#